data_AF-A0A7W7GM86-F1
#
_entry.id   AF-A0A7W7GM86-F1
#
_cell.length_a   1.000
_cell.length_b   1.000
_cell.length_c   1.000
_cell.angle_alpha   90.00
_cell.angle_beta   90.00
_cell.angle_gamma   90.00
#
_symmetry.space_group_name_H-M   'P 1'
#
loop_
_entity.id
_entity.type
_entity.pdbx_description
1 polymer ?
#
loop_
_entity_poly.entity_id
_entity_poly.type
_entity_poly.pdbx_seq_one_letter_code
_entity_poly.pdbx_strand_id
1 'polypeptide(L)'
;MGSPWVEDDEAQDWDDVAGTDGQTDGPDGKGTPLPFVDPGVAAELAEGGPPRWMGVRWREIEAQDQWEAWNALRRWVDWFVREYRLVTSIVPPCWYKHSDITAELYAAMCMEYKVWEEQAPGLGPMMMWHPHVEMLTARLRRMVDEAGCEKVGMHKEPEAYGNRPAFTLDYDEEDFTAWASTTREEDTLGRPSDAVQYIRAQILNSDRDEVAVSNPVGLAPFRPHEGVTAVLDVASSTPAEPRLRVEVSSSDPELAVEWQTSNDGRDWA
;
A
#
# COMPACT_ATOMS: atom_id res chain seq x y z
N MET A 1 16.22 -29.73 54.22
CA MET A 1 14.94 -29.72 53.49
C MET A 1 15.31 -29.55 52.02
N GLY A 2 15.20 -30.61 51.21
CA GLY A 2 15.44 -30.55 49.77
C GLY A 2 14.12 -30.42 49.01
N SER A 3 14.14 -29.78 47.84
CA SER A 3 12.97 -29.70 46.97
C SER A 3 12.60 -31.08 46.42
N PRO A 4 11.33 -31.52 46.47
CA PRO A 4 10.94 -32.90 46.17
C PRO A 4 10.63 -33.14 44.68
N TRP A 5 11.29 -32.41 43.76
CA TRP A 5 10.95 -32.39 42.32
C TRP A 5 12.18 -32.33 41.40
N VAL A 6 13.26 -33.01 41.78
CA VAL A 6 14.30 -33.46 40.85
C VAL A 6 14.69 -34.87 41.26
N GLU A 7 14.02 -35.85 40.65
CA GLU A 7 14.56 -37.21 40.54
C GLU A 7 15.14 -37.28 39.12
N ASP A 8 16.46 -37.48 39.03
CA ASP A 8 17.15 -37.76 37.77
C ASP A 8 16.77 -39.19 37.35
N ASP A 9 15.99 -39.34 36.27
CA ASP A 9 15.87 -40.61 35.56
C ASP A 9 15.90 -40.38 34.04
N GLU A 10 16.98 -40.89 33.46
CA GLU A 10 17.26 -41.26 32.06
C GLU A 10 16.64 -40.44 30.92
N ALA A 11 17.52 -39.79 30.14
CA ALA A 11 17.19 -39.21 28.84
C ALA A 11 16.70 -40.33 27.90
N GLN A 12 15.41 -40.33 27.60
CA GLN A 12 14.80 -41.25 26.68
C GLN A 12 15.36 -41.00 25.26
N ASP A 13 16.06 -41.99 24.71
CA ASP A 13 16.66 -41.91 23.38
C ASP A 13 15.55 -41.96 22.31
N TRP A 14 15.46 -40.92 21.48
CA TRP A 14 14.39 -40.76 20.48
C TRP A 14 14.82 -41.14 19.05
N ASP A 15 16.05 -41.65 18.85
CA ASP A 15 16.58 -41.95 17.51
C ASP A 15 16.31 -43.38 16.98
N ASP A 16 15.69 -44.27 17.77
CA ASP A 16 15.56 -45.70 17.45
C ASP A 16 14.18 -46.12 16.84
N VAL A 17 13.66 -45.32 15.89
CA VAL A 17 12.54 -45.72 15.01
C VAL A 17 12.83 -45.37 13.54
N ALA A 18 13.90 -45.96 12.99
CA ALA A 18 14.26 -45.85 11.58
C ALA A 18 14.48 -47.22 10.91
N GLY A 19 13.55 -47.59 10.02
CA GLY A 19 13.54 -48.85 9.23
C GLY A 19 12.57 -49.92 9.79
N THR A 20 11.89 -50.76 9.00
CA THR A 20 11.68 -50.85 7.53
C THR A 20 10.25 -51.42 7.30
N ASP A 21 9.58 -51.40 6.14
CA ASP A 21 9.86 -51.00 4.74
C ASP A 21 8.63 -50.27 4.15
N GLY A 22 8.76 -49.54 3.04
CA GLY A 22 7.62 -48.84 2.42
C GLY A 22 7.91 -48.10 1.10
N GLN A 23 8.43 -48.81 0.09
CA GLN A 23 8.76 -48.23 -1.23
C GLN A 23 7.52 -47.71 -1.98
N THR A 24 7.44 -46.39 -2.21
CA THR A 24 6.72 -45.83 -3.38
C THR A 24 7.48 -44.63 -3.94
N ASP A 25 8.20 -44.82 -5.04
CA ASP A 25 8.67 -43.71 -5.87
C ASP A 25 7.49 -43.08 -6.61
N GLY A 26 7.41 -41.76 -6.60
CA GLY A 26 6.43 -41.00 -7.37
C GLY A 26 6.58 -39.49 -7.16
N PRO A 27 6.89 -38.70 -8.21
CA PRO A 27 6.95 -37.25 -8.08
C PRO A 27 5.54 -36.68 -8.12
N ASP A 28 5.02 -36.24 -6.96
CA ASP A 28 4.06 -35.14 -6.81
C ASP A 28 3.66 -35.03 -5.35
N GLY A 29 4.15 -33.98 -4.67
CA GLY A 29 3.87 -33.73 -3.25
C GLY A 29 2.43 -33.25 -3.01
N LYS A 30 1.46 -34.16 -3.09
CA LYS A 30 0.10 -33.94 -2.58
C LYS A 30 0.05 -34.42 -1.13
N GLY A 31 -0.25 -33.51 -0.22
CA GLY A 31 -0.37 -33.82 1.21
C GLY A 31 -1.42 -34.91 1.45
N THR A 32 -1.24 -35.66 2.54
CA THR A 32 -2.11 -36.77 2.94
C THR A 32 -3.58 -36.38 2.84
N PRO A 33 -4.41 -37.07 2.03
CA PRO A 33 -5.83 -36.75 1.94
C PRO A 33 -6.45 -36.87 3.33
N LEU A 34 -7.26 -35.87 3.72
CA LEU A 34 -8.06 -35.97 4.94
C LEU A 34 -8.94 -37.22 4.86
N PRO A 35 -9.19 -37.92 5.99
CA PRO A 35 -10.11 -39.04 6.01
C PRO A 35 -11.48 -38.58 5.49
N PHE A 36 -12.16 -39.47 4.76
CA PHE A 36 -13.43 -39.22 4.08
C PHE A 36 -14.40 -38.38 4.93
N VAL A 37 -14.72 -37.19 4.44
CA VAL A 37 -15.77 -36.34 5.01
C VAL A 37 -17.08 -36.72 4.34
N ASP A 38 -18.08 -37.07 5.15
CA ASP A 38 -19.42 -37.42 4.66
C ASP A 38 -20.08 -36.23 3.94
N PRO A 39 -20.75 -36.42 2.78
CA PRO A 39 -21.38 -35.33 2.05
C PRO A 39 -22.44 -34.53 2.84
N GLY A 40 -23.12 -35.14 3.82
CA GLY A 40 -24.03 -34.45 4.73
C GLY A 40 -23.27 -33.56 5.71
N VAL A 41 -22.18 -34.05 6.29
CA VAL A 41 -21.30 -33.25 7.16
C VAL A 41 -20.62 -32.12 6.39
N ALA A 42 -20.23 -32.36 5.13
CA ALA A 42 -19.70 -31.32 4.24
C ALA A 42 -20.76 -30.26 3.89
N ALA A 43 -22.04 -30.66 3.76
CA ALA A 43 -23.14 -29.73 3.54
C ALA A 43 -23.48 -28.90 4.79
N GLU A 44 -23.54 -29.51 5.98
CA GLU A 44 -23.74 -28.79 7.25
C GLU A 44 -22.58 -27.82 7.55
N LEU A 45 -21.32 -28.22 7.28
CA LEU A 45 -20.16 -27.32 7.37
C LEU A 45 -20.21 -26.18 6.35
N ALA A 46 -20.80 -26.39 5.18
CA ALA A 46 -21.01 -25.33 4.18
C ALA A 46 -22.18 -24.39 4.56
N GLU A 47 -23.20 -24.89 5.26
CA GLU A 47 -24.28 -24.07 5.85
C GLU A 47 -23.82 -23.27 7.08
N GLY A 48 -22.77 -23.72 7.78
CA GLY A 48 -22.17 -23.06 8.94
C GLY A 48 -21.05 -22.05 8.65
N GLY A 49 -20.84 -21.66 7.39
CA GLY A 49 -19.78 -20.72 7.01
C GLY A 49 -20.00 -19.27 7.51
N PRO A 50 -18.95 -18.42 7.52
CA PRO A 50 -19.11 -16.99 7.78
C PRO A 50 -20.13 -16.36 6.82
N PRO A 51 -20.94 -15.38 7.26
CA PRO A 51 -21.81 -14.62 6.38
C PRO A 51 -21.01 -14.01 5.22
N ARG A 52 -21.57 -14.01 4.00
CA ARG A 52 -20.86 -13.56 2.78
C ARG A 52 -20.29 -12.14 2.82
N TRP A 53 -20.83 -11.29 3.70
CA TRP A 53 -20.35 -9.93 3.92
C TRP A 53 -19.12 -9.85 4.83
N MET A 54 -18.77 -10.90 5.58
CA MET A 54 -17.64 -10.93 6.51
C MET A 54 -16.31 -10.94 5.76
N GLY A 55 -15.36 -10.08 6.16
CA GLY A 55 -14.04 -9.96 5.54
C GLY A 55 -14.03 -9.22 4.19
N VAL A 56 -15.20 -8.90 3.61
CA VAL A 56 -15.33 -7.95 2.49
C VAL A 56 -15.06 -6.54 3.01
N ARG A 57 -14.44 -5.66 2.20
CA ARG A 57 -14.24 -4.25 2.61
C ARG A 57 -15.61 -3.60 2.85
N TRP A 58 -15.75 -2.87 3.97
CA TRP A 58 -17.04 -2.30 4.40
C TRP A 58 -17.84 -1.57 3.30
N ARG A 59 -17.16 -0.72 2.51
CA ARG A 59 -17.75 0.06 1.39
C ARG A 59 -18.13 -0.78 0.15
N GLU A 60 -17.70 -2.03 0.09
CA GLU A 60 -17.91 -2.99 -1.00
C GLU A 60 -18.94 -4.07 -0.63
N ILE A 61 -19.53 -4.02 0.58
CA ILE A 61 -20.64 -4.90 0.99
C ILE A 61 -21.89 -4.61 0.16
N GLU A 62 -22.42 -5.65 -0.49
CA GLU A 62 -23.59 -5.56 -1.35
C GLU A 62 -24.82 -5.04 -0.60
N ALA A 63 -25.64 -4.21 -1.27
CA ALA A 63 -26.79 -3.54 -0.67
C ALA A 63 -27.79 -4.49 0.02
N GLN A 64 -27.89 -5.74 -0.48
CA GLN A 64 -28.72 -6.79 0.10
C GLN A 64 -28.21 -7.32 1.46
N ASP A 65 -26.91 -7.22 1.74
CA ASP A 65 -26.30 -7.68 2.99
C ASP A 65 -26.11 -6.58 4.03
N GLN A 66 -26.08 -5.31 3.60
CA GLN A 66 -25.77 -4.18 4.48
C GLN A 66 -26.65 -4.15 5.73
N TRP A 67 -27.94 -4.49 5.62
CA TRP A 67 -28.83 -4.53 6.78
C TRP A 67 -28.38 -5.54 7.84
N GLU A 68 -27.94 -6.74 7.42
CA GLU A 68 -27.44 -7.75 8.33
C GLU A 68 -26.09 -7.35 8.92
N ALA A 69 -25.16 -6.91 8.06
CA ALA A 69 -23.83 -6.45 8.45
C ALA A 69 -23.87 -5.30 9.46
N TRP A 70 -24.74 -4.29 9.26
CA TRP A 70 -24.96 -3.20 10.23
C TRP A 70 -25.48 -3.70 11.58
N ASN A 71 -26.41 -4.65 11.58
CA ASN A 71 -26.96 -5.21 12.82
C ASN A 71 -25.97 -6.13 13.54
N ALA A 72 -25.15 -6.88 12.81
CA ALA A 72 -24.06 -7.67 13.36
C ALA A 72 -22.99 -6.76 13.98
N LEU A 73 -22.49 -5.78 13.23
CA LEU A 73 -21.52 -4.79 13.70
C LEU A 73 -22.02 -4.04 14.93
N ARG A 74 -23.29 -3.62 14.96
CA ARG A 74 -23.87 -2.98 16.16
C ARG A 74 -23.79 -3.88 17.39
N ARG A 75 -24.24 -5.13 17.31
CA ARG A 75 -24.19 -6.08 18.44
C ARG A 75 -22.74 -6.34 18.90
N TRP A 76 -21.82 -6.39 17.93
CA TRP A 76 -20.40 -6.55 18.20
C TRP A 76 -19.81 -5.34 18.92
N VAL A 77 -20.11 -4.12 18.46
CA VAL A 77 -19.68 -2.87 19.13
C VAL A 77 -20.26 -2.77 20.54
N ASP A 78 -21.54 -3.14 20.73
CA ASP A 78 -22.18 -3.18 22.06
C ASP A 78 -21.47 -4.18 23.01
N TRP A 79 -20.97 -5.32 22.50
CA TRP A 79 -20.09 -6.23 23.25
C TRP A 79 -18.72 -5.60 23.52
N PHE A 80 -18.04 -5.10 22.48
CA PHE A 80 -16.67 -4.59 22.55
C PHE A 80 -16.54 -3.43 23.56
N VAL A 81 -17.51 -2.50 23.57
CA VAL A 81 -17.60 -1.40 24.53
C VAL A 81 -17.83 -1.92 25.95
N ARG A 82 -18.68 -2.93 26.14
CA ARG A 82 -18.99 -3.54 27.45
C ARG A 82 -17.80 -4.31 28.02
N GLU A 83 -17.12 -5.10 27.18
CA GLU A 83 -16.04 -6.00 27.58
C GLU A 83 -14.77 -5.21 27.94
N TYR A 84 -14.32 -4.33 27.04
CA TYR A 84 -13.14 -3.51 27.24
C TYR A 84 -13.41 -2.19 27.98
N ARG A 85 -14.65 -1.98 28.46
CA ARG A 85 -15.11 -0.83 29.24
C ARG A 85 -14.79 0.52 28.58
N LEU A 86 -15.04 0.59 27.27
CA LEU A 86 -14.68 1.74 26.46
C LEU A 86 -15.57 2.95 26.77
N VAL A 87 -14.96 4.13 26.73
CA VAL A 87 -15.62 5.42 26.98
C VAL A 87 -15.98 6.12 25.66
N THR A 88 -16.81 7.16 25.75
CA THR A 88 -17.30 7.93 24.59
C THR A 88 -16.19 8.60 23.77
N SER A 89 -15.03 8.89 24.37
CA SER A 89 -13.82 9.36 23.67
C SER A 89 -13.07 8.27 22.90
N ILE A 90 -13.56 7.03 22.89
CA ILE A 90 -13.04 5.91 22.07
C ILE A 90 -14.13 5.43 21.11
N VAL A 91 -15.35 5.21 21.60
CA VAL A 91 -16.50 4.84 20.75
C VAL A 91 -17.69 5.75 21.11
N PRO A 92 -17.97 6.81 20.33
CA PRO A 92 -19.06 7.73 20.62
C PRO A 92 -20.40 7.12 20.22
N PRO A 93 -21.54 7.53 20.83
CA PRO A 93 -22.87 7.01 20.46
C PRO A 93 -23.28 7.26 19.00
N CYS A 94 -22.59 8.15 18.30
CA CYS A 94 -22.79 8.45 16.88
C CYS A 94 -21.78 7.75 15.94
N TRP A 95 -21.01 6.76 16.41
CA TRP A 95 -19.97 6.06 15.63
C TRP A 95 -20.41 5.63 14.22
N TYR A 96 -21.67 5.18 14.06
CA TYR A 96 -22.26 4.74 12.80
C TYR A 96 -22.44 5.86 11.75
N LYS A 97 -22.25 7.13 12.14
CA LYS A 97 -22.24 8.29 11.24
C LYS A 97 -20.83 8.67 10.76
N HIS A 98 -19.80 8.03 11.31
CA HIS A 98 -18.40 8.28 10.99
C HIS A 98 -17.87 7.07 10.23
N SER A 99 -17.64 7.24 8.92
CA SER A 99 -17.32 6.14 8.00
C SER A 99 -15.94 5.53 8.25
N ASP A 100 -15.00 6.33 8.72
CA ASP A 100 -13.68 5.95 9.21
C ASP A 100 -13.77 5.09 10.48
N ILE A 101 -14.48 5.56 11.51
CA ILE A 101 -14.71 4.82 12.76
C ILE A 101 -15.45 3.51 12.48
N THR A 102 -16.45 3.55 11.60
CA THR A 102 -17.24 2.36 11.21
C THR A 102 -16.36 1.32 10.51
N ALA A 103 -15.52 1.74 9.56
CA ALA A 103 -14.60 0.83 8.85
C ALA A 103 -13.55 0.22 9.79
N GLU A 104 -13.03 1.02 10.74
CA GLU A 104 -12.05 0.59 11.75
C GLU A 104 -12.65 -0.45 12.73
N LEU A 105 -13.87 -0.20 13.24
CA LEU A 105 -14.61 -1.15 14.09
C LEU A 105 -14.98 -2.44 13.33
N TYR A 106 -15.38 -2.32 12.07
CA TYR A 106 -15.70 -3.48 11.23
C TYR A 106 -14.46 -4.34 10.94
N ALA A 107 -13.30 -3.73 10.67
CA ALA A 107 -12.05 -4.46 10.50
C ALA A 107 -11.64 -5.20 11.79
N ALA A 108 -11.89 -4.60 12.96
CA ALA A 108 -11.67 -5.24 14.25
C ALA A 108 -12.59 -6.45 14.47
N MET A 109 -13.88 -6.33 14.14
CA MET A 109 -14.82 -7.47 14.18
C MET A 109 -14.36 -8.62 13.28
N CYS A 110 -13.89 -8.33 12.06
CA CYS A 110 -13.36 -9.36 11.16
C CYS A 110 -12.09 -10.04 11.72
N MET A 111 -11.24 -9.29 12.42
CA MET A 111 -10.05 -9.84 13.08
C MET A 111 -10.42 -10.73 14.27
N GLU A 112 -11.37 -10.32 15.11
CA GLU A 112 -11.85 -11.12 16.23
C GLU A 112 -12.47 -12.44 15.75
N TYR A 113 -13.35 -12.36 14.74
CA TYR A 113 -13.90 -13.54 14.06
C TYR A 113 -12.79 -14.46 13.53
N LYS A 114 -11.80 -13.91 12.82
CA LYS A 114 -10.67 -14.69 12.26
C LYS A 114 -9.83 -15.37 13.35
N VAL A 115 -9.67 -14.75 14.51
CA VAL A 115 -8.88 -15.28 15.63
C VAL A 115 -9.61 -16.41 16.37
N TRP A 116 -10.94 -16.42 16.38
CA TRP A 116 -11.73 -17.38 17.15
C TRP A 116 -12.44 -18.46 16.33
N GLU A 117 -13.03 -18.10 15.20
CA GLU A 117 -13.90 -19.00 14.42
C GLU A 117 -13.14 -19.81 13.35
N GLU A 118 -11.81 -19.68 13.26
CA GLU A 118 -10.95 -20.55 12.43
C GLU A 118 -10.73 -21.94 13.05
N GLN A 119 -11.36 -22.25 14.19
CA GLN A 119 -11.46 -23.57 14.84
C GLN A 119 -10.14 -24.27 15.24
N ALA A 120 -8.98 -23.68 14.95
CA ALA A 120 -7.68 -24.15 15.40
C ALA A 120 -7.37 -23.65 16.84
N PRO A 121 -7.15 -24.54 17.83
CA PRO A 121 -6.65 -24.13 19.14
C PRO A 121 -5.28 -23.45 18.99
N GLY A 122 -5.18 -22.17 19.37
CA GLY A 122 -3.99 -21.37 19.10
C GLY A 122 -3.84 -20.15 20.00
N LEU A 123 -2.66 -19.54 19.94
CA LEU A 123 -2.30 -18.34 20.72
C LEU A 123 -2.71 -17.02 20.05
N GLY A 124 -3.37 -17.08 18.89
CA GLY A 124 -3.94 -15.93 18.16
C GLY A 124 -4.63 -14.85 19.01
N PRO A 125 -5.46 -15.17 20.01
CA PRO A 125 -6.05 -14.15 20.88
C PRO A 125 -5.05 -13.35 21.70
N MET A 126 -4.01 -14.00 22.23
CA MET A 126 -3.00 -13.36 23.08
C MET A 126 -1.95 -12.64 22.23
N MET A 127 -1.61 -13.20 21.08
CA MET A 127 -0.53 -12.72 20.21
C MET A 127 -1.00 -11.70 19.16
N MET A 128 -2.26 -11.77 18.73
CA MET A 128 -2.84 -10.89 17.70
C MET A 128 -3.95 -10.02 18.28
N TRP A 129 -5.04 -10.61 18.78
CA TRP A 129 -6.24 -9.82 19.12
C TRP A 129 -5.99 -8.78 20.22
N HIS A 130 -5.56 -9.18 21.41
CA HIS A 130 -5.40 -8.25 22.54
C HIS A 130 -4.37 -7.13 22.29
N PRO A 131 -3.19 -7.39 21.68
CA PRO A 131 -2.28 -6.32 21.23
C PRO A 131 -2.93 -5.37 20.22
N HIS A 132 -3.69 -5.89 19.26
CA HIS A 132 -4.39 -5.06 18.29
C HIS A 132 -5.53 -4.24 18.91
N VAL A 133 -6.18 -4.70 19.99
CA VAL A 133 -7.19 -3.90 20.74
C VAL A 133 -6.57 -2.65 21.36
N GLU A 134 -5.36 -2.72 21.93
CA GLU A 134 -4.67 -1.52 22.43
C GLU A 134 -4.41 -0.52 21.28
N MET A 135 -3.83 -0.99 20.17
CA MET A 135 -3.54 -0.17 18.99
C MET A 135 -4.82 0.43 18.38
N LEU A 136 -5.91 -0.34 18.34
CA LEU A 136 -7.23 0.05 17.86
C LEU A 136 -7.82 1.18 18.73
N THR A 137 -7.86 1.01 20.05
CA THR A 137 -8.41 2.04 20.96
C THR A 137 -7.61 3.36 20.90
N ALA A 138 -6.29 3.29 20.66
CA ALA A 138 -5.46 4.47 20.39
C ALA A 138 -5.83 5.16 19.07
N ARG A 139 -6.04 4.43 17.97
CA ARG A 139 -6.48 4.99 16.68
C ARG A 139 -7.88 5.59 16.78
N LEU A 140 -8.83 4.86 17.35
CA LEU A 140 -10.21 5.29 17.56
C LEU A 140 -10.27 6.59 18.38
N ARG A 141 -9.51 6.69 19.47
CA ARG A 141 -9.46 7.93 20.28
C ARG A 141 -9.03 9.14 19.45
N ARG A 142 -8.06 8.99 18.54
CA ARG A 142 -7.64 10.07 17.64
C ARG A 142 -8.74 10.43 16.63
N MET A 143 -9.36 9.43 15.99
CA MET A 143 -10.49 9.64 15.05
C MET A 143 -11.65 10.38 15.72
N VAL A 144 -12.00 10.03 16.96
CA VAL A 144 -13.06 10.68 17.73
C VAL A 144 -12.71 12.11 18.14
N ASP A 145 -11.45 12.36 18.50
CA ASP A 145 -10.97 13.71 18.83
C ASP A 145 -10.97 14.65 17.61
N GLU A 146 -10.58 14.13 16.44
CA GLU A 146 -10.61 14.78 15.13
C GLU A 146 -12.06 15.03 14.66
N ALA A 147 -12.97 14.07 14.84
CA ALA A 147 -14.41 14.24 14.56
C ALA A 147 -15.10 15.23 15.50
N GLY A 148 -14.53 15.52 16.67
CA GLY A 148 -14.96 16.57 17.61
C GLY A 148 -16.32 16.38 18.27
N CYS A 149 -17.07 15.32 17.96
CA CYS A 149 -18.44 15.09 18.42
C CYS A 149 -18.52 14.94 19.96
N GLU A 150 -17.49 14.37 20.58
CA GLU A 150 -17.43 14.19 22.04
C GLU A 150 -17.29 15.54 22.77
N LYS A 151 -16.43 16.44 22.26
CA LYS A 151 -16.21 17.80 22.80
C LYS A 151 -17.48 18.67 22.78
N VAL A 152 -18.35 18.48 21.78
CA VAL A 152 -19.62 19.23 21.63
C VAL A 152 -20.78 18.51 22.35
N GLY A 153 -20.62 17.25 22.74
CA GLY A 153 -21.67 16.44 23.36
C GLY A 153 -22.79 16.00 22.40
N MET A 154 -22.62 16.23 21.10
CA MET A 154 -23.56 15.87 20.04
C MET A 154 -22.80 15.62 18.73
N HIS A 155 -23.42 14.87 17.81
CA HIS A 155 -22.83 14.63 16.51
C HIS A 155 -22.64 15.95 15.73
N LYS A 156 -21.42 16.12 15.21
CA LYS A 156 -20.99 17.27 14.40
C LYS A 156 -20.78 16.78 12.97
N GLU A 157 -21.43 17.44 12.03
CA GLU A 157 -21.18 17.20 10.60
C GLU A 157 -19.76 17.71 10.22
N PRO A 158 -19.06 17.03 9.31
CA PRO A 158 -17.72 17.44 8.86
C PRO A 158 -17.66 18.84 8.24
N GLU A 159 -16.56 19.57 8.49
CA GLU A 159 -16.39 20.93 7.95
C GLU A 159 -15.96 20.93 6.48
N ALA A 160 -16.65 21.73 5.67
CA ALA A 160 -16.35 21.92 4.26
C ALA A 160 -14.98 22.58 4.04
N TYR A 161 -14.26 22.16 3.00
CA TYR A 161 -12.97 22.74 2.62
C TYR A 161 -13.17 24.00 1.77
N GLY A 162 -13.61 25.09 2.40
CA GLY A 162 -13.98 26.32 1.70
C GLY A 162 -15.23 26.10 0.84
N ASN A 163 -15.07 26.05 -0.49
CA ASN A 163 -16.19 25.91 -1.43
C ASN A 163 -16.57 24.45 -1.76
N ARG A 164 -15.77 23.45 -1.38
CA ARG A 164 -16.05 22.03 -1.66
C ARG A 164 -16.53 21.28 -0.41
N PRO A 165 -17.37 20.23 -0.54
CA PRO A 165 -17.78 19.40 0.58
C PRO A 165 -16.59 18.80 1.35
N ALA A 166 -16.82 18.49 2.62
CA ALA A 166 -15.85 17.77 3.44
C ALA A 166 -15.52 16.40 2.83
N PHE A 167 -14.26 15.99 2.93
CA PHE A 167 -13.74 14.70 2.43
C PHE A 167 -13.92 14.44 0.91
N THR A 168 -14.43 15.40 0.13
CA THR A 168 -14.45 15.33 -1.34
C THR A 168 -13.21 16.01 -1.89
N LEU A 169 -12.47 15.29 -2.73
CA LEU A 169 -11.49 15.87 -3.64
C LEU A 169 -12.14 16.05 -5.00
N ASP A 170 -11.93 17.23 -5.57
CA ASP A 170 -12.35 17.61 -6.91
C ASP A 170 -11.05 17.71 -7.70
N TYR A 171 -10.86 16.83 -8.68
CA TYR A 171 -9.67 16.78 -9.52
C TYR A 171 -9.95 17.47 -10.84
N ASP A 172 -8.92 18.12 -11.39
CA ASP A 172 -8.95 18.44 -12.82
C ASP A 172 -8.77 17.11 -13.57
N GLU A 173 -9.87 16.58 -14.11
CA GLU A 173 -9.89 15.29 -14.81
C GLU A 173 -9.05 15.33 -16.11
N GLU A 174 -8.88 16.50 -16.74
CA GLU A 174 -8.03 16.66 -17.93
C GLU A 174 -6.55 16.60 -17.53
N ASP A 175 -6.13 17.35 -16.51
CA ASP A 175 -4.76 17.32 -15.96
C ASP A 175 -4.42 15.93 -15.39
N PHE A 176 -5.33 15.32 -14.63
CA PHE A 176 -5.15 13.97 -14.09
C PHE A 176 -5.00 12.94 -15.21
N THR A 177 -5.84 12.99 -16.25
CA THR A 177 -5.73 12.08 -17.40
C THR A 177 -4.43 12.30 -18.17
N ALA A 178 -4.01 13.55 -18.39
CA ALA A 178 -2.74 13.87 -19.03
C ALA A 178 -1.55 13.34 -18.21
N TRP A 179 -1.55 13.56 -16.90
CA TRP A 179 -0.51 13.08 -15.99
C TRP A 179 -0.44 11.54 -15.93
N ALA A 180 -1.60 10.88 -15.78
CA ALA A 180 -1.71 9.42 -15.67
C ALA A 180 -1.38 8.69 -16.97
N SER A 181 -1.63 9.30 -18.13
CA SER A 181 -1.26 8.77 -19.46
C SER A 181 0.17 9.11 -19.89
N THR A 182 0.89 9.96 -19.15
CA THR A 182 2.27 10.32 -19.49
C THR A 182 3.24 9.15 -19.28
N THR A 183 3.63 8.48 -20.36
CA THR A 183 4.74 7.53 -20.38
C THR A 183 6.07 8.25 -20.18
N ARG A 184 6.97 7.66 -19.38
CA ARG A 184 8.31 8.18 -19.09
C ARG A 184 9.32 7.05 -19.31
N GLU A 185 10.29 7.30 -20.18
CA GLU A 185 11.32 6.33 -20.58
C GLU A 185 12.67 7.03 -20.54
N GLU A 186 13.70 6.33 -20.06
CA GLU A 186 15.07 6.82 -19.92
C GLU A 186 16.02 5.73 -20.45
N ASP A 187 17.02 6.13 -21.23
CA ASP A 187 18.03 5.22 -21.78
C ASP A 187 19.44 5.82 -21.62
N THR A 188 20.43 4.94 -21.43
CA THR A 188 21.83 5.32 -21.22
C THR A 188 22.66 5.03 -22.47
N LEU A 189 22.93 6.08 -23.24
CA LEU A 189 23.71 5.98 -24.48
C LEU A 189 25.20 6.28 -24.24
N GLY A 190 26.07 5.46 -24.84
CA GLY A 190 27.51 5.69 -24.85
C GLY A 190 27.87 6.96 -25.62
N ARG A 191 28.64 7.85 -25.00
CA ARG A 191 29.03 9.13 -25.63
C ARG A 191 30.11 8.90 -26.71
N PRO A 192 30.00 9.54 -27.90
CA PRO A 192 30.99 9.39 -28.98
C PRO A 192 32.36 10.01 -28.63
N SER A 193 33.42 9.49 -29.24
CA SER A 193 34.81 9.94 -29.07
C SER A 193 35.18 11.14 -29.94
N ASP A 194 34.78 11.15 -31.21
CA ASP A 194 35.39 12.01 -32.24
C ASP A 194 34.43 12.99 -32.95
N ALA A 195 33.11 12.80 -32.81
CA ALA A 195 32.09 13.59 -33.49
C ALA A 195 30.82 13.75 -32.64
N VAL A 196 29.95 14.70 -33.00
CA VAL A 196 28.62 14.85 -32.38
C VAL A 196 27.68 13.78 -32.92
N GLN A 197 27.08 13.00 -32.03
CA GLN A 197 26.02 12.04 -32.35
C GLN A 197 24.66 12.67 -32.05
N TYR A 198 23.80 12.81 -33.06
CA TYR A 198 22.44 13.29 -32.88
C TYR A 198 21.48 12.12 -32.62
N ILE A 199 20.66 12.25 -31.57
CA ILE A 199 19.65 11.28 -31.14
C ILE A 199 18.30 11.99 -31.06
N ARG A 200 17.22 11.31 -31.44
CA ARG A 200 15.84 11.77 -31.25
C ARG A 200 14.96 10.57 -30.92
N ALA A 201 13.93 10.78 -30.10
CA ALA A 201 12.88 9.78 -29.93
C ALA A 201 11.92 9.82 -31.14
N GLN A 202 11.48 8.64 -31.57
CA GLN A 202 10.43 8.47 -32.58
C GLN A 202 9.22 7.85 -31.88
N ILE A 203 8.07 8.50 -31.95
CA ILE A 203 6.83 8.04 -31.35
C ILE A 203 6.06 7.29 -32.43
N LEU A 204 5.81 6.01 -32.20
CA LEU A 204 5.12 5.10 -33.13
C LEU A 204 3.71 4.78 -32.64
N ASN A 205 2.78 4.53 -33.57
CA ASN A 205 1.46 3.95 -33.24
C ASN A 205 1.55 2.42 -33.04
N SER A 206 0.40 1.79 -32.76
CA SER A 206 0.24 0.32 -32.67
C SER A 206 0.74 -0.44 -33.91
N ASP A 207 0.61 0.17 -35.09
CA ASP A 207 0.90 -0.41 -36.39
C ASP A 207 2.36 -0.14 -36.84
N ARG A 208 3.14 0.57 -35.99
CA ARG A 208 4.53 1.03 -36.19
C ARG A 208 4.72 2.17 -37.20
N ASP A 209 3.68 2.92 -37.53
CA ASP A 209 3.81 4.19 -38.27
C ASP A 209 4.31 5.31 -37.36
N GLU A 210 5.10 6.25 -37.91
CA GLU A 210 5.55 7.45 -37.20
C GLU A 210 4.38 8.42 -36.95
N VAL A 211 4.13 8.73 -35.68
CA VAL A 211 3.12 9.69 -35.23
C VAL A 211 3.76 11.04 -34.92
N ALA A 212 4.93 11.03 -34.27
CA ALA A 212 5.68 12.22 -33.90
C ALA A 212 7.17 11.91 -33.72
N VAL A 213 7.99 12.95 -33.64
CA VAL A 213 9.42 12.87 -33.28
C VAL A 213 9.76 13.94 -32.25
N SER A 214 10.72 13.66 -31.37
CA SER A 214 11.27 14.68 -30.47
C SER A 214 12.17 15.65 -31.24
N ASN A 215 12.44 16.81 -30.62
CA ASN A 215 13.62 17.58 -30.99
C ASN A 215 14.89 16.70 -30.84
N PRO A 216 15.87 16.80 -31.76
CA PRO A 216 17.11 16.06 -31.65
C PRO A 216 18.03 16.66 -30.58
N VAL A 217 18.71 15.78 -29.84
CA VAL A 217 19.77 16.14 -28.89
C VAL A 217 21.12 15.69 -29.47
N GLY A 218 22.11 16.57 -29.43
CA GLY A 218 23.48 16.27 -29.87
C GLY A 218 24.38 15.87 -28.70
N LEU A 219 24.83 14.61 -28.66
CA LEU A 219 25.87 14.15 -27.75
C LEU A 219 27.24 14.45 -28.36
N ALA A 220 27.92 15.48 -27.84
CA ALA A 220 29.30 15.80 -28.19
C ALA A 220 30.32 15.04 -27.31
N PRO A 221 31.55 14.80 -27.80
CA PRO A 221 32.63 14.20 -27.00
C PRO A 221 32.85 14.94 -25.68
N PHE A 222 33.08 14.20 -24.59
CA PHE A 222 33.25 14.81 -23.27
C PHE A 222 34.66 15.39 -23.15
N ARG A 223 34.74 16.66 -22.75
CA ARG A 223 35.98 17.27 -22.26
C ARG A 223 35.85 17.37 -20.74
N PRO A 224 36.64 16.62 -19.96
CA PRO A 224 36.61 16.72 -18.51
C PRO A 224 37.14 18.09 -18.09
N HIS A 225 36.43 18.71 -17.14
CA HIS A 225 36.88 19.88 -16.40
C HIS A 225 37.03 19.47 -14.93
N GLU A 226 38.17 19.76 -14.30
CA GLU A 226 38.39 19.41 -12.90
C GLU A 226 37.58 20.35 -11.98
N GLY A 227 36.88 19.77 -10.99
CA GLY A 227 36.20 20.53 -9.93
C GLY A 227 34.91 21.29 -10.32
N VAL A 228 34.49 21.23 -11.59
CA VAL A 228 33.25 21.89 -12.06
C VAL A 228 32.47 20.95 -12.98
N THR A 229 31.18 20.76 -12.69
CA THR A 229 30.23 20.11 -13.61
C THR A 229 29.07 21.06 -13.90
N ALA A 230 28.65 21.12 -15.16
CA ALA A 230 27.46 21.86 -15.58
C ALA A 230 26.54 20.93 -16.38
N VAL A 231 25.25 20.94 -16.06
CA VAL A 231 24.17 20.27 -16.80
C VAL A 231 23.28 21.34 -17.41
N LEU A 232 22.96 21.21 -18.69
CA LEU A 232 22.12 22.18 -19.43
C LEU A 232 20.90 21.45 -19.98
N ASP A 233 19.73 21.78 -19.43
CA ASP A 233 18.45 21.13 -19.75
C ASP A 233 17.46 22.12 -20.39
N VAL A 234 16.58 21.58 -21.24
CA VAL A 234 15.43 22.31 -21.77
C VAL A 234 14.28 22.22 -20.76
N ALA A 235 14.16 23.23 -19.90
CA ALA A 235 13.13 23.35 -18.88
C ALA A 235 11.71 23.60 -19.44
N SER A 236 11.60 24.06 -20.69
CA SER A 236 10.34 24.06 -21.44
C SER A 236 10.62 24.08 -22.95
N SER A 237 9.93 23.22 -23.71
CA SER A 237 10.05 23.06 -25.16
C SER A 237 8.94 23.77 -25.95
N THR A 238 8.41 24.88 -25.44
CA THR A 238 7.43 25.72 -26.15
C THR A 238 8.00 26.14 -27.53
N PRO A 239 7.32 25.86 -28.67
CA PRO A 239 7.92 25.98 -30.00
C PRO A 239 8.43 27.38 -30.38
N ALA A 240 7.86 28.44 -29.81
CA ALA A 240 8.27 29.83 -30.09
C ALA A 240 9.38 30.33 -29.14
N GLU A 241 9.40 29.84 -27.89
CA GLU A 241 10.24 30.35 -26.81
C GLU A 241 10.64 29.18 -25.90
N PRO A 242 11.73 28.45 -26.23
CA PRO A 242 12.24 27.40 -25.37
C PRO A 242 12.94 28.03 -24.15
N ARG A 243 12.69 27.47 -22.96
CA ARG A 243 13.37 27.89 -21.73
C ARG A 243 14.49 26.90 -21.41
N LEU A 244 15.72 27.40 -21.31
CA LEU A 244 16.88 26.64 -20.87
C LEU A 244 17.13 26.83 -19.38
N ARG A 245 17.71 25.83 -18.72
CA ARG A 245 18.21 25.88 -17.35
C ARG A 245 19.59 25.25 -17.33
N VAL A 246 20.56 25.95 -16.73
CA VAL A 246 21.83 25.34 -16.35
C VAL A 246 21.87 25.10 -14.85
N GLU A 247 22.34 23.93 -14.45
CA GLU A 247 22.69 23.60 -13.07
C GLU A 247 24.20 23.40 -13.00
N VAL A 248 24.88 24.15 -12.13
CA VAL A 248 26.34 24.13 -11.98
C VAL A 248 26.68 23.63 -10.59
N SER A 249 27.53 22.61 -10.50
CA SER A 249 28.10 22.12 -9.25
C SER A 249 29.60 22.41 -9.23
N SER A 250 30.04 23.17 -8.24
CA SER A 250 31.45 23.52 -8.02
C SER A 250 31.71 23.83 -6.55
N SER A 251 32.98 23.76 -6.14
CA SER A 251 33.47 24.29 -4.86
C SER A 251 33.94 25.75 -4.94
N ASP A 252 33.99 26.36 -6.13
CA ASP A 252 34.43 27.73 -6.34
C ASP A 252 33.23 28.71 -6.32
N PRO A 253 33.18 29.66 -5.35
CA PRO A 253 32.08 30.62 -5.22
C PRO A 253 32.17 31.82 -6.17
N GLU A 254 33.28 32.03 -6.91
CA GLU A 254 33.46 33.18 -7.80
C GLU A 254 33.05 32.91 -9.26
N LEU A 255 32.52 31.73 -9.56
CA LEU A 255 32.10 31.35 -10.91
C LEU A 255 30.86 32.13 -11.39
N ALA A 256 30.95 32.64 -12.62
CA ALA A 256 29.84 33.24 -13.35
C ALA A 256 29.41 32.36 -14.53
N VAL A 257 28.12 32.43 -14.89
CA VAL A 257 27.55 31.76 -16.07
C VAL A 257 27.39 32.78 -17.19
N GLU A 258 28.12 32.58 -18.29
CA GLU A 258 27.90 33.29 -19.55
C GLU A 258 27.24 32.37 -20.57
N TRP A 259 26.32 32.92 -21.36
CA TRP A 259 25.59 32.19 -22.40
C TRP A 259 26.22 32.46 -23.76
N GLN A 260 26.77 31.42 -24.38
CA GLN A 260 27.33 31.46 -25.73
C GLN A 260 26.45 30.68 -26.70
N THR A 261 26.47 31.07 -27.96
CA THR A 261 25.74 30.42 -29.04
C THR A 261 26.69 29.92 -30.12
N SER A 262 26.32 28.81 -30.77
CA SER A 262 27.09 28.24 -31.88
C SER A 262 26.15 27.61 -32.89
N ASN A 263 26.43 27.80 -34.18
CA ASN A 263 25.67 27.18 -35.27
C ASN A 263 26.20 25.79 -35.65
N ASP A 264 27.41 25.43 -35.21
CA ASP A 264 28.11 24.19 -35.60
C ASP A 264 28.70 23.39 -34.42
N GLY A 265 28.63 23.95 -33.20
CA GLY A 265 29.18 23.37 -31.97
C GLY A 265 30.70 23.51 -31.82
N ARG A 266 31.36 24.27 -32.69
CA ARG A 266 32.83 24.44 -32.71
C ARG A 266 33.25 25.88 -32.54
N ASP A 267 32.61 26.78 -33.28
CA ASP A 267 32.85 28.23 -33.18
C ASP A 267 31.75 28.86 -32.33
N TRP A 268 32.14 29.53 -31.24
CA TRP A 268 31.24 30.05 -30.20
C TRP A 268 31.33 31.57 -30.14
N ALA A 269 30.17 32.22 -29.98
CA ALA A 269 29.98 33.67 -29.92
C ALA A 269 29.01 34.08 -28.79
#